data_AF-A0A934T0Q7-F1
#
_entry.id   AF-A0A934T0Q7-F1
#
_cell.length_a   1.000
_cell.length_b   1.000
_cell.length_c   1.000
_cell.angle_alpha   90.00
_cell.angle_beta   90.00
_cell.angle_gamma   90.00
#
_symmetry.space_group_name_H-M   'P 1'
#
loop_
_entity.id
_entity.type
_entity.pdbx_description
1 polymer ?
#
loop_
_entity_poly.entity_id
_entity_poly.type
_entity_poly.pdbx_seq_one_letter_code
_entity_poly.pdbx_strand_id
1 'polypeptide(L)'
;MSYGVSSSRSCQPTPSPKCGRPRLSDRAALTGILLVLKTGIFWEYLSQQLGCGSGMTCWRRLRDWQQADVWQRLHQAMLHRMREYDQIHWERASVDSASVPSPMAAHLPAAIPPIAANSAASTFMR
;
A
#
# COMPACT_ATOMS: atom_id res chain seq x y z
N MET A 1 -36.15 6.44 -24.73
CA MET A 1 -34.77 6.70 -24.28
C MET A 1 -34.75 6.61 -22.76
N SER A 2 -34.34 5.46 -22.21
CA SER A 2 -34.24 5.26 -20.76
C SER A 2 -32.98 4.43 -20.50
N TYR A 3 -31.90 5.11 -20.12
CA TYR A 3 -30.66 4.45 -19.72
C TYR A 3 -30.84 3.99 -18.28
N GLY A 4 -31.08 2.69 -18.09
CA GLY A 4 -31.06 2.06 -16.78
C GLY A 4 -29.61 2.03 -16.26
N VAL A 5 -29.32 2.82 -15.23
CA VAL A 5 -28.09 2.70 -14.45
C VAL A 5 -28.13 1.34 -13.74
N SER A 6 -27.43 0.37 -14.31
CA SER A 6 -27.12 -0.89 -13.64
C SER A 6 -26.12 -0.60 -12.54
N SER A 7 -26.63 -0.39 -11.33
CA SER A 7 -25.85 -0.33 -10.10
C SER A 7 -25.19 -1.69 -9.88
N SER A 8 -23.93 -1.83 -10.32
CA SER A 8 -23.09 -2.97 -10.04
C SER A 8 -22.83 -3.01 -8.53
N ARG A 9 -23.62 -3.81 -7.82
CA ARG A 9 -23.41 -4.17 -6.41
C ARG A 9 -22.00 -4.71 -6.25
N SER A 10 -21.11 -3.93 -5.64
CA SER A 10 -19.82 -4.44 -5.19
C SER A 10 -20.11 -5.48 -4.11
N CYS A 11 -19.71 -6.73 -4.36
CA CYS A 11 -19.75 -7.81 -3.38
C CYS A 11 -18.79 -7.48 -2.22
N GLN A 12 -19.24 -6.70 -1.25
CA GLN A 12 -18.51 -6.55 0.01
C GLN A 12 -18.72 -7.83 0.83
N PRO A 13 -17.65 -8.52 1.29
CA PRO A 13 -17.80 -9.68 2.16
C PRO A 13 -18.44 -9.25 3.48
N THR A 14 -19.42 -10.02 3.94
CA THR A 14 -20.17 -9.77 5.18
C THR A 14 -19.25 -9.69 6.41
N PRO A 15 -19.42 -8.69 7.30
CA PRO A 15 -18.59 -8.58 8.50
C PRO A 15 -18.83 -9.77 9.44
N SER A 16 -17.74 -10.42 9.85
CA SER A 16 -17.77 -11.54 10.80
C SER A 16 -18.05 -11.07 12.23
N PRO A 17 -18.82 -11.83 13.04
CA PRO A 17 -19.26 -11.44 14.38
C PRO A 17 -18.15 -11.38 15.45
N LYS A 18 -16.91 -11.82 15.13
CA LYS A 18 -15.76 -11.69 16.04
C LYS A 18 -15.14 -10.29 15.88
N CYS A 19 -15.48 -9.44 16.85
CA CYS A 19 -15.20 -8.02 17.00
C CYS A 19 -13.77 -7.60 16.60
N GLY A 20 -13.67 -6.87 15.49
CA GLY A 20 -12.53 -6.02 15.13
C GLY A 20 -13.07 -4.74 14.49
N ARG A 21 -12.24 -3.69 14.39
CA ARG A 21 -12.64 -2.42 13.75
C ARG A 21 -13.27 -2.72 12.38
N PRO A 22 -14.48 -2.20 12.09
CA PRO A 22 -15.16 -2.48 10.82
C PRO A 22 -14.23 -2.17 9.65
N ARG A 23 -14.23 -3.07 8.65
CA ARG A 23 -13.37 -2.91 7.48
C ARG A 23 -13.71 -1.60 6.79
N LEU A 24 -12.66 -0.88 6.36
CA LEU A 24 -12.82 0.30 5.53
C LEU A 24 -13.56 -0.08 4.25
N SER A 25 -14.54 0.74 3.83
CA SER A 25 -15.26 0.51 2.59
C SER A 25 -14.30 0.61 1.39
N ASP A 26 -14.53 -0.20 0.35
CA ASP A 26 -13.68 -0.21 -0.83
C ASP A 26 -13.61 1.15 -1.52
N ARG A 27 -14.72 1.91 -1.47
CA ARG A 27 -14.78 3.27 -2.00
C ARG A 27 -13.88 4.22 -1.22
N ALA A 28 -13.90 4.14 0.11
CA ALA A 28 -13.02 4.97 0.95
C ALA A 28 -11.54 4.61 0.76
N ALA A 29 -11.23 3.32 0.62
CA ALA A 29 -9.88 2.87 0.31
C ALA A 29 -9.39 3.41 -1.05
N LEU A 30 -10.23 3.31 -2.09
CA LEU A 30 -9.92 3.83 -3.42
C LEU A 30 -9.68 5.35 -3.40
N THR A 31 -10.54 6.12 -2.72
CA THR A 31 -10.35 7.57 -2.58
C THR A 31 -9.01 7.91 -1.91
N GLY A 32 -8.65 7.18 -0.85
CA GLY A 32 -7.36 7.38 -0.17
C GLY A 32 -6.16 7.07 -1.07
N ILE A 33 -6.21 5.96 -1.80
CA ILE A 33 -5.16 5.58 -2.77
C ILE A 33 -5.03 6.65 -3.87
N LEU A 34 -6.14 7.09 -4.46
CA LEU A 34 -6.12 8.13 -5.50
C LEU A 34 -5.57 9.46 -5.01
N LEU A 35 -5.88 9.86 -3.77
CA LEU A 35 -5.34 11.08 -3.19
C LEU A 35 -3.82 11.00 -3.05
N VAL A 36 -3.30 9.90 -2.51
CA VAL A 36 -1.86 9.66 -2.36
C VAL A 36 -1.16 9.69 -3.71
N LEU A 37 -1.70 8.98 -4.71
CA LEU A 37 -1.13 8.93 -6.05
C LEU A 37 -1.17 10.29 -6.76
N LYS A 38 -2.23 11.08 -6.55
CA LYS A 38 -2.37 12.42 -7.16
C LYS A 38 -1.46 13.46 -6.52
N THR A 39 -1.23 13.37 -5.21
CA THR A 39 -0.52 14.41 -4.44
C THR A 39 0.93 14.06 -4.13
N GLY A 40 1.32 12.78 -4.25
CA GLY A 40 2.66 12.31 -3.92
C GLY A 40 2.98 12.32 -2.42
N ILE A 41 1.98 12.54 -1.54
CA ILE A 41 2.19 12.50 -0.09
C ILE A 41 2.51 11.08 0.37
N PHE A 42 3.33 10.94 1.41
CA PHE A 42 3.53 9.62 2.01
C PHE A 42 2.23 9.12 2.65
N TRP A 43 2.07 7.79 2.68
CA TRP A 43 0.90 7.12 3.28
C TRP A 43 0.64 7.55 4.73
N GLU A 44 1.67 7.93 5.48
CA GLU A 44 1.55 8.40 6.88
C GLU A 44 0.88 9.77 7.00
N TYR A 45 1.01 10.63 5.98
CA TYR A 45 0.41 11.96 5.94
C TYR A 45 -1.03 11.96 5.41
N LEU A 46 -1.57 10.81 5.02
CA LEU A 46 -2.95 10.73 4.57
C LEU A 46 -3.90 11.08 5.72
N SER A 47 -4.64 12.18 5.56
CA SER A 47 -5.58 12.64 6.58
C SER A 47 -6.70 11.63 6.78
N GLN A 48 -6.84 11.14 8.02
CA GLN A 48 -7.92 10.24 8.42
C GLN A 48 -9.29 10.95 8.39
N GLN A 49 -9.32 12.29 8.35
CA GLN A 49 -10.54 13.10 8.33
C GLN A 49 -11.33 12.94 7.02
N LEU A 50 -10.70 12.46 5.95
CA LEU A 50 -11.35 12.22 4.66
C LEU A 50 -12.22 10.95 4.66
N GLY A 51 -12.32 10.24 5.78
CA GLY A 51 -13.05 8.97 5.87
C GLY A 51 -12.36 7.81 5.17
N CYS A 52 -11.15 8.01 4.65
CA CYS A 52 -10.33 7.03 3.93
C CYS A 52 -9.57 6.05 4.86
N GLY A 53 -9.75 6.14 6.18
CA GLY A 53 -8.96 5.37 7.15
C GLY A 53 -7.51 5.86 7.23
N SER A 54 -6.62 5.03 7.79
CA SER A 54 -5.17 5.34 7.79
C SER A 54 -4.56 5.01 6.43
N GLY A 55 -3.52 5.75 6.01
CA GLY A 55 -2.86 5.44 4.73
C GLY A 55 -2.21 4.06 4.69
N MET A 56 -1.75 3.53 5.83
CA MET A 56 -1.32 2.12 5.92
C MET A 56 -2.45 1.13 5.60
N THR A 57 -3.70 1.44 5.96
CA THR A 57 -4.86 0.61 5.59
C THR A 57 -5.12 0.66 4.08
N CYS A 58 -4.98 1.85 3.48
CA CYS A 58 -5.09 2.03 2.03
C CYS A 58 -3.98 1.28 1.28
N TRP A 59 -2.73 1.37 1.75
CA TRP A 59 -1.60 0.65 1.16
C TRP A 59 -1.78 -0.87 1.23
N ARG A 60 -2.18 -1.40 2.39
CA ARG A 60 -2.49 -2.83 2.52
C ARG A 60 -3.58 -3.27 1.55
N ARG A 61 -4.64 -2.47 1.41
CA ARG A 61 -5.72 -2.76 0.47
C ARG A 61 -5.23 -2.73 -0.98
N LEU A 62 -4.40 -1.74 -1.33
CA LEU A 62 -3.80 -1.65 -2.66
C LEU A 62 -2.95 -2.90 -2.95
N ARG A 63 -2.14 -3.35 -1.99
CA ARG A 63 -1.35 -4.58 -2.11
C ARG A 63 -2.23 -5.80 -2.34
N ASP A 64 -3.29 -5.96 -1.53
CA ASP A 64 -4.24 -7.07 -1.68
C ASP A 64 -4.93 -7.03 -3.07
N TRP A 65 -5.28 -5.84 -3.55
CA TRP A 65 -5.88 -5.64 -4.88
C TRP A 65 -4.92 -5.85 -6.04
N GLN A 66 -3.63 -5.56 -5.86
CA GLN A 66 -2.61 -5.89 -6.85
C GLN A 66 -2.41 -7.40 -6.94
N GLN A 67 -2.36 -8.10 -5.80
CA GLN A 67 -2.26 -9.56 -5.77
C GLN A 67 -3.47 -10.27 -6.38
N ALA A 68 -4.65 -9.65 -6.30
CA ALA A 68 -5.90 -10.17 -6.87
C ALA A 68 -6.21 -9.64 -8.28
N ASP A 69 -5.28 -8.93 -8.94
CA ASP A 69 -5.45 -8.25 -10.24
C ASP A 69 -6.60 -7.24 -10.32
N VAL A 70 -7.25 -6.92 -9.19
CA VAL A 70 -8.35 -5.95 -9.10
C VAL A 70 -7.85 -4.56 -9.47
N TRP A 71 -6.66 -4.18 -8.99
CA TRP A 71 -6.07 -2.88 -9.30
C TRP A 71 -5.78 -2.71 -10.78
N GLN A 72 -5.22 -3.73 -11.42
CA GLN A 72 -4.91 -3.71 -12.86
C GLN A 72 -6.19 -3.55 -13.68
N ARG A 73 -7.23 -4.33 -13.38
CA ARG A 73 -8.53 -4.25 -14.07
C ARG A 73 -9.21 -2.91 -13.86
N LEU A 74 -9.17 -2.37 -12.64
CA LEU A 74 -9.72 -1.05 -12.31
C LEU A 74 -9.00 0.07 -13.09
N HIS A 75 -7.67 0.02 -13.11
CA HIS A 75 -6.85 1.00 -13.83
C HIS A 75 -7.14 0.97 -15.33
N GLN A 76 -7.23 -0.21 -15.93
CA GLN A 76 -7.61 -0.38 -17.34
C GLN A 76 -9.02 0.16 -17.62
N ALA A 77 -10.01 -0.13 -16.76
CA ALA A 77 -11.37 0.39 -16.92
C ALA A 77 -11.41 1.92 -16.83
N MET A 78 -10.63 2.51 -15.92
CA MET A 78 -10.50 3.96 -15.79
C MET A 78 -9.88 4.57 -17.05
N LEU A 79 -8.76 4.01 -17.54
CA LEU A 79 -8.11 4.46 -18.77
C LEU A 79 -9.02 4.33 -19.99
N HIS A 80 -9.76 3.22 -20.10
CA HIS A 80 -10.71 3.01 -21.18
C HIS A 80 -11.79 4.10 -21.18
N ARG A 81 -12.35 4.40 -20.00
CA ARG A 81 -13.34 5.46 -19.85
C ARG A 81 -12.78 6.84 -20.17
N MET A 82 -11.53 7.12 -19.80
CA MET A 82 -10.89 8.40 -20.13
C MET A 82 -10.59 8.53 -21.63
N ARG A 83 -10.23 7.42 -22.31
CA ARG A 83 -10.07 7.36 -23.77
C ARG A 83 -11.39 7.60 -24.51
N GLU A 84 -12.50 7.04 -24.03
CA GLU A 84 -13.83 7.27 -24.63
C GLU A 84 -14.24 8.74 -24.64
N TYR A 85 -13.73 9.54 -23.69
CA TYR A 85 -14.04 10.97 -23.58
C TYR A 85 -12.90 11.89 -24.04
N ASP A 86 -11.85 11.35 -24.66
CA ASP A 86 -10.66 12.09 -25.12
C ASP A 86 -10.02 13.01 -24.05
N GLN A 87 -10.14 12.64 -22.78
CA GLN A 87 -9.65 13.46 -21.66
C GLN A 87 -8.15 13.26 -21.38
N ILE A 88 -7.46 12.48 -22.20
CA ILE A 88 -6.02 12.25 -22.07
C ILE A 88 -5.30 13.22 -23.01
N HIS A 89 -4.86 14.35 -22.47
CA HIS A 89 -3.96 15.26 -23.17
C HIS A 89 -2.57 14.62 -23.30
N TRP A 90 -2.36 13.86 -24.36
CA TRP A 90 -1.10 13.16 -24.65
C TRP A 90 0.12 14.09 -24.68
N GLU A 91 -0.06 15.35 -25.06
CA GLU A 91 0.98 16.40 -25.04
C GLU A 91 1.51 16.71 -23.64
N ARG A 92 0.74 16.41 -22.59
CA ARG A 92 1.09 16.67 -21.18
C ARG A 92 1.25 15.39 -20.36
N ALA A 93 1.04 14.23 -20.97
CA ALA A 93 1.19 12.95 -20.29
C ALA A 93 2.69 12.65 -20.09
N SER A 94 3.19 12.76 -18.86
CA SER A 94 4.53 12.30 -18.48
C SER A 94 4.44 10.97 -17.73
N VAL A 95 5.35 10.05 -18.04
CA VAL A 95 5.56 8.84 -17.24
C VAL A 95 6.50 9.22 -16.10
N ASP A 96 5.95 9.35 -14.91
CA ASP A 96 6.69 9.47 -13.65
C ASP A 96 7.07 8.05 -13.18
N SER A 97 8.35 7.70 -13.29
CA SER A 97 8.92 6.55 -12.59
C SER A 97 10.37 6.86 -12.25
N ALA A 98 10.65 7.10 -10.97
CA ALA A 98 12.00 7.27 -10.44
C ALA A 98 12.33 6.11 -9.48
N SER A 99 13.17 5.17 -9.93
CA SER A 99 13.76 4.15 -9.04
C SER A 99 15.08 4.68 -8.50
N VAL A 100 15.10 5.12 -7.25
CA VAL A 100 16.36 5.51 -6.58
C VAL A 100 16.99 4.30 -5.89
N PRO A 101 18.29 4.05 -6.06
CA PRO A 101 19.00 3.05 -5.27
C PRO A 101 18.84 3.37 -3.78
N SER A 102 18.62 2.35 -2.95
CA SER A 102 18.70 2.52 -1.50
C SER A 102 20.11 3.00 -1.15
N PRO A 103 20.27 4.07 -0.35
CA PRO A 103 21.59 4.44 0.14
C PRO A 103 22.16 3.24 0.89
N MET A 104 23.25 2.69 0.35
CA MET A 104 23.95 1.55 0.93
C MET A 104 24.37 1.94 2.36
N ALA A 105 23.73 1.33 3.36
CA ALA A 105 24.14 1.48 4.74
C ALA A 105 25.47 0.73 4.93
N ALA A 106 26.59 1.37 4.59
CA ALA A 106 27.91 0.90 4.94
C ALA A 106 28.17 1.15 6.44
N HIS A 107 27.45 0.43 7.30
CA HIS A 107 27.88 0.27 8.68
C HIS A 107 28.70 -1.02 8.73
N LEU A 108 30.00 -0.92 8.48
CA LEU A 108 30.91 -1.98 8.89
C LEU A 108 30.84 -2.03 10.43
N PRO A 109 30.46 -3.16 11.06
CA PRO A 109 30.61 -3.29 12.49
C PRO A 109 32.11 -3.19 12.81
N ALA A 110 32.46 -2.34 13.78
CA ALA A 110 33.82 -2.27 14.28
C ALA A 110 34.27 -3.67 14.76
N ALA A 111 35.52 -4.02 14.49
CA ALA A 111 36.09 -5.31 14.88
C ALA A 111 35.90 -5.52 16.39
N ILE A 112 35.26 -6.63 16.74
CA ILE A 112 35.06 -7.05 18.14
C ILE A 112 36.43 -7.47 18.68
N PRO A 113 36.94 -6.88 19.78
CA PRO A 113 38.20 -7.34 20.36
C PRO A 113 38.02 -8.78 20.89
N PRO A 114 39.02 -9.67 20.71
CA PRO A 114 38.94 -11.03 21.22
C PRO A 114 38.87 -11.01 22.75
N ILE A 115 37.85 -11.67 23.30
CA ILE A 115 37.72 -11.92 24.74
C ILE A 115 38.86 -12.86 25.14
N ALA A 116 39.73 -12.39 26.04
CA ALA A 116 40.79 -13.22 26.60
C ALA A 116 40.19 -14.45 27.29
N ALA A 117 40.78 -15.61 27.05
CA ALA A 117 40.34 -16.87 27.66
C ALA A 117 40.47 -16.78 29.19
N ASN A 118 39.41 -17.09 29.90
CA ASN A 118 39.42 -17.23 31.36
C ASN A 118 39.61 -18.71 31.72
N SER A 119 40.71 -19.05 32.38
CA SER A 119 40.96 -20.40 32.88
C SER A 119 40.19 -20.60 34.19
N ALA A 120 39.06 -21.30 34.14
CA ALA A 120 38.35 -21.74 35.35
C ALA A 120 38.81 -23.15 35.74
N ALA A 121 39.32 -23.30 36.97
CA ALA A 121 39.59 -24.61 37.57
C ALA A 121 38.26 -25.32 37.92
N SER A 122 38.02 -26.50 37.36
CA SER A 122 36.88 -27.35 37.73
C SER A 122 37.29 -28.32 38.83
N THR A 123 36.76 -28.16 40.04
CA THR A 123 36.85 -29.17 41.11
C THR A 123 35.66 -30.12 41.00
N PHE A 124 35.93 -31.34 40.51
CA PHE A 124 35.01 -32.48 40.56
C PHE A 124 34.86 -32.97 42.01
N MET A 125 33.62 -33.08 42.51
CA MET A 125 33.32 -33.83 43.74
C MET A 125 33.01 -35.30 43.39
N ARG A 126 33.52 -36.19 44.25
CA ARG A 126 33.44 -37.67 44.20
C ARG A 126 32.17 -38.18 44.88
#